data_AF-A0A1B6EUH4-F1
#
_entry.id   AF-A0A1B6EUH4-F1
#
_cell.length_a   1.000
_cell.length_b   1.000
_cell.length_c   1.000
_cell.angle_alpha   90.00
_cell.angle_beta   90.00
_cell.angle_gamma   90.00
#
_symmetry.space_group_name_H-M   'P 1'
#
loop_
_entity.id
_entity.type
_entity.pdbx_description
1 polymer ?
#
loop_
_entity_poly.entity_id
_entity_poly.type
_entity_poly.pdbx_seq_one_letter_code
_entity_poly.pdbx_strand_id
1 'polypeptide(L)'
;DRSPTLGSIEASEYERRNLAVQSLAFNLRDTQFCELFPDVVDTIKTELERRKQAQQNSRNSDSENHWNGDQARIVDDNLGPNDQAQNPLQSVFANICIFIGFAAFAYTVKYVLRSISTE
;
A
#
# COMPACT_ATOMS: atom_id res chain seq x y z
N ASP A 1 14.16 0.60 -28.09
CA ASP A 1 15.12 1.67 -27.73
C ASP A 1 15.70 1.49 -26.34
N ARG A 2 16.91 0.94 -26.26
CA ARG A 2 17.78 0.99 -25.07
C ARG A 2 19.20 1.30 -25.53
N SER A 3 19.38 2.46 -26.14
CA SER A 3 20.72 2.98 -26.40
C SER A 3 21.22 3.63 -25.10
N PRO A 4 22.17 3.02 -24.37
CA PRO A 4 22.69 3.62 -23.16
C PRO A 4 23.39 4.93 -23.50
N THR A 5 23.02 6.00 -22.80
CA THR A 5 23.67 7.30 -22.89
C THR A 5 24.52 7.52 -21.64
N LEU A 6 25.49 8.43 -21.70
CA LEU A 6 26.26 8.77 -20.53
C LEU A 6 25.33 9.26 -19.41
N GLY A 7 25.35 8.59 -18.26
CA GLY A 7 24.47 8.90 -17.12
C GLY A 7 23.16 8.12 -17.08
N SER A 8 22.86 7.28 -18.07
CA SER A 8 21.70 6.38 -17.98
C SER A 8 21.92 5.33 -16.90
N ILE A 9 20.93 5.16 -16.03
CA ILE A 9 20.90 4.11 -15.01
C ILE A 9 19.85 3.06 -15.38
N GLU A 10 20.16 1.79 -15.11
CA GLU A 10 19.16 0.73 -15.20
C GLU A 10 18.35 0.70 -13.90
N ALA A 11 17.04 0.89 -14.03
CA ALA A 11 16.07 0.76 -12.94
C ALA A 11 15.04 -0.31 -13.30
N SER A 12 14.37 -0.89 -12.31
CA SER A 12 13.21 -1.75 -12.56
C SER A 12 11.98 -0.92 -12.97
N GLU A 13 11.01 -1.53 -13.66
CA GLU A 13 9.72 -0.85 -13.96
C GLU A 13 9.00 -0.42 -12.68
N TYR A 14 9.09 -1.25 -11.64
CA TYR A 14 8.53 -0.96 -10.33
C TYR A 14 9.16 0.28 -9.71
N GLU A 15 10.48 0.36 -9.73
CA GLU A 15 11.22 1.52 -9.24
C GLU A 15 10.91 2.78 -10.04
N ARG A 16 10.89 2.70 -11.39
CA ARG A 16 10.46 3.82 -12.25
C ARG A 16 9.08 4.33 -11.86
N ARG A 17 8.11 3.43 -11.66
CA ARG A 17 6.74 3.81 -11.26
C ARG A 17 6.73 4.48 -9.89
N ASN A 18 7.47 3.94 -8.92
CA ASN A 18 7.55 4.52 -7.59
C ASN A 18 8.19 5.91 -7.61
N LEU A 19 9.28 6.08 -8.36
CA LEU A 19 9.93 7.38 -8.56
C LEU A 19 9.00 8.39 -9.26
N ALA A 20 8.20 7.95 -10.22
CA ALA A 20 7.20 8.80 -10.87
C ALA A 20 6.07 9.23 -9.92
N VAL A 21 5.73 8.42 -8.92
CA VAL A 21 4.77 8.82 -7.87
C VAL A 21 5.41 9.84 -6.93
N GLN A 22 6.69 9.66 -6.59
CA GLN A 22 7.41 10.55 -5.68
C GLN A 22 7.84 11.87 -6.33
N SER A 23 8.03 11.89 -7.65
CA SER A 23 8.52 13.06 -8.39
C SER A 23 7.60 14.28 -8.25
N LEU A 24 6.29 14.07 -8.13
CA LEU A 24 5.31 15.15 -7.92
C LEU A 24 5.65 15.99 -6.67
N ALA A 25 5.82 15.33 -5.53
CA ALA A 25 6.14 16.01 -4.27
C ALA A 25 7.59 16.49 -4.23
N PHE A 26 8.50 15.81 -4.91
CA PHE A 26 9.90 16.21 -5.02
C PHE A 26 10.04 17.53 -5.80
N ASN A 27 9.42 17.62 -6.98
CA ASN A 27 9.51 18.80 -7.86
C ASN A 27 8.92 20.05 -7.20
N LEU A 28 7.83 19.92 -6.43
CA LEU A 28 7.23 21.06 -5.71
C LEU A 28 8.11 21.62 -4.58
N ARG A 29 9.15 20.90 -4.15
CA ARG A 29 10.10 21.39 -3.14
C ARG A 29 11.21 22.23 -3.75
N ASP A 30 11.40 22.12 -5.06
CA ASP A 30 12.40 22.90 -5.79
C ASP A 30 11.82 24.26 -6.19
N THR A 31 12.37 25.33 -5.62
CA THR A 31 11.93 26.70 -5.88
C THR A 31 12.19 27.12 -7.32
N GLN A 32 13.29 26.66 -7.92
CA GLN A 32 13.60 26.98 -9.32
C GLN A 32 12.61 26.27 -10.25
N PHE A 33 12.28 25.01 -9.98
CA PHE A 33 11.23 24.31 -10.71
C PHE A 33 9.90 25.06 -10.64
N CYS A 34 9.55 25.55 -9.45
CA CYS A 34 8.29 26.27 -9.26
C CYS A 34 8.25 27.63 -9.96
N GLU A 35 9.38 28.33 -10.03
CA GLU A 35 9.50 29.60 -10.74
C GLU A 35 9.48 29.42 -12.26
N LEU A 36 10.16 28.38 -12.75
CA LEU A 36 10.29 28.11 -14.19
C LEU A 36 9.05 27.47 -14.80
N PHE A 37 8.29 26.68 -14.03
CA PHE A 37 7.16 25.89 -14.52
C PHE A 37 5.88 26.08 -13.69
N PRO A 38 5.34 27.30 -13.57
CA PRO A 38 4.18 27.58 -12.73
C PRO A 38 2.91 26.79 -13.14
N ASP A 39 2.66 26.62 -14.44
CA ASP A 39 1.49 25.87 -14.93
C ASP A 39 1.56 24.37 -14.54
N VAL A 40 2.78 23.82 -14.55
CA VAL A 40 3.02 22.42 -14.16
C VAL A 40 2.84 22.27 -12.65
N VAL A 41 3.29 23.24 -11.86
CA VAL A 41 3.07 23.27 -10.41
C VAL A 41 1.58 23.20 -10.08
N ASP A 42 0.76 23.99 -10.76
CA ASP A 42 -0.69 23.99 -10.51
C ASP A 42 -1.33 22.65 -10.91
N THR A 43 -0.91 22.08 -12.04
CA THR A 43 -1.33 20.73 -12.44
C THR A 43 -0.96 19.67 -11.39
N ILE A 44 0.27 19.72 -10.87
CA ILE A 44 0.75 18.79 -9.84
C ILE A 44 -0.08 18.95 -8.56
N LYS A 45 -0.37 20.19 -8.13
CA LYS A 45 -1.19 20.45 -6.94
C LYS A 45 -2.59 19.88 -7.10
N THR A 46 -3.24 20.09 -8.24
CA THR A 46 -4.56 19.54 -8.54
C THR A 46 -4.56 18.01 -8.49
N GLU A 47 -3.55 17.38 -9.09
CA GLU A 47 -3.44 15.91 -9.09
C GLU A 47 -3.19 15.34 -7.68
N LEU A 48 -2.38 16.00 -6.85
CA LEU A 48 -2.15 15.59 -5.46
C LEU A 48 -3.43 15.67 -4.63
N GLU A 49 -4.22 16.72 -4.82
CA GLU A 49 -5.51 16.87 -4.13
C GLU A 49 -6.51 15.80 -4.59
N ARG A 50 -6.59 15.50 -5.89
CA ARG A 50 -7.41 14.40 -6.43
C ARG A 50 -7.05 13.05 -5.79
N ARG A 51 -5.75 12.74 -5.66
CA ARG A 51 -5.27 11.50 -5.03
C ARG A 51 -5.64 11.42 -3.56
N LYS A 52 -5.53 12.52 -2.83
CA LYS A 52 -5.90 12.61 -1.42
C LYS A 52 -7.40 12.36 -1.23
N GLN A 53 -8.24 12.93 -2.08
CA GLN A 53 -9.68 12.73 -2.05
C GLN A 53 -10.08 11.28 -2.37
N ALA A 54 -9.47 10.66 -3.39
CA ALA A 54 -9.72 9.25 -3.71
C ALA A 54 -9.38 8.32 -2.52
N GLN A 55 -8.23 8.51 -1.88
CA GLN A 55 -7.84 7.72 -0.70
C GLN A 55 -8.80 7.91 0.49
N GLN A 56 -9.32 9.13 0.68
CA GLN A 56 -10.28 9.41 1.74
C GLN A 56 -11.63 8.76 1.46
N ASN A 57 -12.09 8.78 0.21
CA ASN A 57 -13.36 8.18 -0.17
C ASN A 57 -13.35 6.66 -0.01
N SER A 58 -12.25 6.00 -0.40
CA SER A 58 -12.13 4.55 -0.27
C SER A 58 -12.04 4.09 1.21
N ARG A 59 -11.37 4.86 2.09
CA ARG A 59 -11.36 4.61 3.55
C ARG A 59 -12.74 4.74 4.20
N ASN A 60 -13.60 5.63 3.72
CA ASN A 60 -14.95 5.77 4.26
C ASN A 60 -15.85 4.59 3.85
N SER A 61 -15.67 4.02 2.65
CA SER A 61 -16.47 2.88 2.17
C SER A 61 -16.18 1.57 2.91
N ASP A 62 -14.96 1.38 3.42
CA ASP A 62 -14.58 0.20 4.21
C ASP A 62 -15.25 0.19 5.60
N SER A 63 -15.71 1.36 6.08
CA SER A 63 -16.29 1.50 7.42
C SER A 63 -17.81 1.29 7.48
N GLU A 64 -18.52 1.34 6.35
CA GLU A 64 -19.99 1.19 6.30
C GLU A 64 -20.48 -0.24 5.96
N ASN A 65 -19.60 -1.14 5.51
CA ASN A 65 -19.99 -2.50 5.07
C ASN A 65 -19.62 -3.62 6.06
N HIS A 66 -19.17 -3.31 7.27
CA HIS A 66 -18.89 -4.30 8.31
C HIS A 66 -20.00 -4.33 9.37
N TRP A 67 -21.26 -4.63 9.00
CA TRP A 67 -22.33 -5.17 9.88
C TRP A 67 -23.66 -5.22 9.11
N ASN A 68 -23.81 -6.18 8.19
CA ASN A 68 -25.13 -6.74 7.90
C ASN A 68 -25.03 -8.08 7.15
N GLY A 69 -25.61 -9.10 7.76
CA GLY A 69 -26.41 -10.08 7.03
C GLY A 69 -25.67 -11.17 6.27
N ASP A 70 -25.59 -12.31 6.94
CA ASP A 70 -25.50 -13.65 6.37
C ASP A 70 -26.30 -13.86 5.07
N GLN A 71 -25.77 -14.75 4.22
CA GLN A 71 -26.46 -15.52 3.17
C GLN A 71 -26.71 -14.93 1.76
N ALA A 72 -26.03 -15.60 0.80
CA ALA A 72 -26.36 -15.77 -0.62
C ALA A 72 -26.19 -14.59 -1.59
N ARG A 73 -25.10 -14.65 -2.37
CA ARG A 73 -25.15 -14.49 -3.83
C ARG A 73 -23.85 -14.96 -4.50
N ILE A 74 -23.89 -16.20 -5.00
CA ILE A 74 -23.13 -16.61 -6.18
C ILE A 74 -23.74 -15.81 -7.36
N VAL A 75 -22.90 -15.10 -8.13
CA VAL A 75 -22.98 -14.82 -9.60
C VAL A 75 -22.05 -13.62 -9.91
N ASP A 76 -20.92 -13.97 -10.50
CA ASP A 76 -20.23 -13.41 -11.67
C ASP A 76 -19.91 -11.91 -11.90
N ASP A 77 -18.73 -11.77 -12.51
CA ASP A 77 -18.25 -10.80 -13.49
C ASP A 77 -17.73 -9.38 -13.11
N ASN A 78 -16.39 -9.26 -13.23
CA ASN A 78 -15.66 -8.25 -14.00
C ASN A 78 -15.69 -6.76 -13.59
N LEU A 79 -14.62 -6.30 -12.92
CA LEU A 79 -13.62 -5.28 -13.35
C LEU A 79 -12.93 -4.63 -12.14
N GLY A 80 -11.60 -4.76 -12.04
CA GLY A 80 -10.77 -3.80 -11.29
C GLY A 80 -10.65 -2.46 -12.04
N PRO A 81 -10.05 -1.39 -11.48
CA PRO A 81 -8.73 -1.48 -10.85
C PRO A 81 -8.47 -0.58 -9.62
N ASN A 82 -7.63 -1.09 -8.72
CA ASN A 82 -6.59 -0.38 -7.95
C ASN A 82 -6.81 1.11 -7.58
N ASP A 83 -7.12 1.39 -6.30
CA ASP A 83 -6.55 2.53 -5.54
C ASP A 83 -6.90 2.46 -4.03
N GLN A 84 -6.02 1.86 -3.20
CA GLN A 84 -5.93 2.25 -1.78
C GLN A 84 -4.51 2.06 -1.22
N ALA A 85 -3.86 3.20 -1.00
CA ALA A 85 -2.61 3.37 -0.27
C ALA A 85 -2.81 3.19 1.25
N GLN A 86 -2.98 1.95 1.68
CA GLN A 86 -2.43 1.46 2.94
C GLN A 86 -1.30 0.54 2.52
N ASN A 87 -0.05 0.75 2.96
CA ASN A 87 1.04 -0.16 2.59
C ASN A 87 0.56 -1.60 2.89
N PRO A 88 0.20 -2.41 1.89
CA PRO A 88 -0.50 -3.68 2.12
C PRO A 88 0.39 -4.63 2.91
N LEU A 89 1.70 -4.36 2.89
CA LEU A 89 2.69 -5.07 3.66
C LEU A 89 2.51 -4.87 5.18
N GLN A 90 2.08 -3.72 5.69
CA GLN A 90 1.84 -3.53 7.13
C GLN A 90 0.66 -4.39 7.64
N SER A 91 -0.41 -4.48 6.86
CA SER A 91 -1.53 -5.39 7.14
C SER A 91 -1.05 -6.85 7.12
N VAL A 92 -0.24 -7.23 6.14
CA VAL A 92 0.39 -8.56 6.08
C VAL A 92 1.30 -8.82 7.29
N PHE A 93 2.12 -7.84 7.71
CA PHE A 93 3.01 -7.99 8.87
C PHE A 93 2.23 -8.17 10.19
N ALA A 94 1.15 -7.40 10.38
CA ALA A 94 0.30 -7.55 11.55
C ALA A 94 -0.39 -8.93 11.59
N ASN A 95 -0.91 -9.40 10.46
CA ASN A 95 -1.51 -10.73 10.34
C ASN A 95 -0.48 -11.83 10.61
N ILE A 96 0.73 -11.71 10.05
CA ILE A 96 1.84 -12.65 10.30
C ILE A 96 2.23 -12.69 11.79
N CYS A 97 2.35 -11.54 12.46
CA CYS A 97 2.67 -11.47 13.89
C CYS A 97 1.66 -12.24 14.75
N ILE A 98 0.37 -12.15 14.43
CA ILE A 98 -0.69 -12.86 15.16
C ILE A 98 -0.51 -14.38 15.02
N PHE A 99 -0.24 -14.89 13.81
CA PHE A 99 0.01 -16.32 13.59
C PHE A 99 1.26 -16.82 14.32
N ILE A 100 2.34 -16.03 14.32
CA ILE A 100 3.58 -16.36 15.04
C ILE A 100 3.34 -16.40 16.55
N GLY A 101 2.63 -15.42 17.11
CA GLY A 101 2.29 -15.38 18.53
C GLY A 101 1.45 -16.59 18.95
N PHE A 102 0.47 -16.98 18.12
CA PHE A 102 -0.35 -18.16 18.38
C PHE A 102 0.48 -19.46 18.37
N ALA A 103 1.40 -19.61 17.42
CA ALA A 103 2.29 -20.77 17.36
C ALA A 103 3.23 -20.83 18.57
N ALA A 104 3.82 -19.70 18.98
CA ALA A 104 4.70 -19.62 20.15
C ALA A 104 3.95 -19.95 21.45
N PHE A 105 2.72 -19.47 21.58
CA PHE A 105 1.86 -19.80 22.72
C PHE A 105 1.54 -21.30 22.77
N ALA A 106 1.14 -21.89 21.63
CA ALA A 106 0.88 -23.34 21.55
C ALA A 106 2.11 -24.18 21.90
N TYR A 107 3.31 -23.77 21.47
CA TYR A 107 4.56 -24.44 21.81
C TYR A 107 4.89 -24.33 23.30
N THR A 108 4.68 -23.15 23.90
CA THR A 108 4.87 -22.94 25.33
C THR A 108 3.95 -23.86 26.15
N VAL A 109 2.66 -23.93 25.79
CA VAL A 109 1.70 -24.82 26.44
C VAL A 109 2.12 -26.28 26.28
N LYS A 110 2.51 -26.70 25.07
CA LYS A 110 3.00 -28.06 24.82
C LYS A 110 4.25 -28.39 25.64
N TYR A 111 5.16 -27.44 25.78
CA TYR A 111 6.38 -27.60 26.56
C TYR A 111 6.07 -27.81 28.04
N VAL A 112 5.17 -26.99 28.60
CA VAL A 112 4.72 -27.11 30.00
C VAL A 112 3.98 -28.42 30.24
N LEU A 113 3.07 -28.83 29.34
CA LEU A 113 2.36 -30.10 29.48
C LEU A 113 3.30 -31.30 29.41
N ARG A 114 4.34 -31.22 28.58
CA ARG A 114 5.35 -32.27 28.50
C ARG A 114 6.24 -32.31 29.75
N SER A 115 6.60 -31.15 30.32
CA SER A 115 7.40 -31.11 31.55
C SER A 115 6.65 -31.72 32.74
N ILE A 116 5.34 -31.50 32.87
CA ILE A 116 4.54 -32.09 33.96
C ILE A 116 4.22 -33.58 33.74
N SER A 117 4.29 -34.09 32.50
CA SER A 117 4.05 -35.51 32.20
C SER A 117 5.33 -36.36 32.33
N THR A 118 6.48 -35.72 32.54
CA THR A 118 7.78 -36.39 32.70
C THR A 118 8.20 -36.45 34.18
N GLU A 119 7.27 -36.20 35.09
CA GLU A 119 7.38 -36.49 36.53
C GLU A 119 6.41 -37.62 36.91
#